data_AF-S2D9I1-F1
#
_entry.id   AF-S2D9I1-F1
#
_cell.length_a   1.000
_cell.length_b   1.000
_cell.length_c   1.000
_cell.angle_alpha   90.00
_cell.angle_beta   90.00
_cell.angle_gamma   90.00
#
_symmetry.space_group_name_H-M   'P 1'
#
loop_
_entity.id
_entity.type
_entity.pdbx_description
1 polymer ?
#
loop_
_entity_poly.entity_id
_entity_poly.type
_entity_poly.pdbx_seq_one_letter_code
_entity_poly.pdbx_strand_id
1 'polypeptide(L)'
;MLYFPHDTSSWTFPDDSISNEIEERKIKYFVISDTAFSNSEMEFSQAYLDKLKIRYKMGSKLDSWVLIGLDGGAKVRKEEKIDWEYIFKTIDAMPMRQSEIRRGGG
;
A
#
# COMPACT_ATOMS: atom_id res chain seq x y z
N MET A 1 -2.17 -1.44 -1.43
CA MET A 1 -1.78 -0.28 -0.60
C MET A 1 -1.68 0.94 -1.48
N LEU A 2 -2.23 2.07 -1.04
CA LEU A 2 -2.14 3.35 -1.72
C LEU A 2 -1.20 4.24 -0.93
N TYR A 3 -0.24 4.87 -1.60
CA TYR A 3 0.64 5.87 -1.02
C TYR A 3 0.41 7.22 -1.69
N PHE A 4 0.27 8.26 -0.90
CA PHE A 4 0.09 9.63 -1.34
C PHE A 4 1.25 10.43 -0.76
N PRO A 5 2.37 10.55 -1.49
CA PRO A 5 3.49 11.35 -1.05
C PRO A 5 3.09 12.84 -1.02
N HIS A 6 3.62 13.57 -0.05
CA HIS A 6 3.55 15.02 -0.03
C HIS A 6 4.50 15.64 -1.06
N ASP A 7 5.69 15.06 -1.22
CA ASP A 7 6.69 15.40 -2.24
C ASP A 7 7.14 14.13 -2.98
N THR A 8 7.38 14.19 -4.29
CA THR A 8 7.82 13.06 -5.11
C THR A 8 9.13 12.43 -4.61
N SER A 9 9.96 13.21 -3.91
CA SER A 9 11.17 12.72 -3.21
C SER A 9 10.91 11.81 -2.01
N SER A 10 9.65 11.75 -1.52
CA SER A 10 9.27 11.04 -0.29
C SER A 10 9.03 9.54 -0.50
N TRP A 11 9.04 9.07 -1.75
CA TRP A 11 8.99 7.65 -2.05
C TRP A 11 10.41 7.08 -2.21
N THR A 12 10.67 5.97 -1.55
CA THR A 12 11.87 5.15 -1.78
C THR A 12 11.42 3.80 -2.31
N PHE A 13 12.01 3.36 -3.42
CA PHE A 13 11.73 2.04 -3.95
C PHE A 13 12.18 0.97 -2.94
N PRO A 14 11.36 -0.08 -2.74
CA PRO A 14 11.76 -1.24 -1.95
C PRO A 14 13.12 -1.78 -2.40
N ASP A 15 14.00 -2.07 -1.45
CA ASP A 15 15.18 -2.90 -1.72
C ASP A 15 14.79 -4.37 -1.90
N ASP A 16 15.75 -5.25 -2.14
CA ASP A 16 15.49 -6.68 -2.36
C ASP A 16 14.81 -7.35 -1.15
N SER A 17 15.17 -6.95 0.07
CA SER A 17 14.58 -7.51 1.29
C SER A 17 13.10 -7.15 1.39
N ILE A 18 12.78 -5.87 1.22
CA ILE A 18 11.39 -5.40 1.26
C ILE A 18 10.60 -5.95 0.08
N SER A 19 11.22 -6.07 -1.09
CA SER A 19 10.58 -6.64 -2.29
C SER A 19 10.15 -8.09 -2.10
N ASN A 20 11.00 -8.91 -1.46
CA ASN A 20 10.65 -10.29 -1.13
C ASN A 20 9.44 -10.36 -0.17
N GLU A 21 9.41 -9.54 0.88
CA GLU A 21 8.28 -9.48 1.83
C GLU A 21 6.99 -9.00 1.14
N ILE A 22 7.09 -8.03 0.22
CA ILE A 22 5.98 -7.55 -0.61
C ILE A 22 5.43 -8.67 -1.48
N GLU A 23 6.29 -9.45 -2.14
CA GLU A 23 5.90 -10.55 -3.01
C GLU A 23 5.24 -11.68 -2.20
N GLU A 24 5.84 -12.06 -1.08
CA GLU A 24 5.40 -13.15 -0.20
C GLU A 24 4.00 -12.89 0.41
N ARG A 25 3.69 -11.61 0.68
CA ARG A 25 2.35 -11.16 1.11
C ARG A 25 1.45 -10.69 -0.02
N LYS A 26 1.89 -10.84 -1.27
CA LYS A 26 1.15 -10.46 -2.50
C LYS A 26 0.69 -9.01 -2.47
N ILE A 27 1.49 -8.12 -1.89
CA ILE A 27 1.15 -6.71 -1.72
C ILE A 27 1.29 -6.01 -3.08
N LYS A 28 0.20 -5.40 -3.53
CA LYS A 28 0.24 -4.42 -4.62
C LYS A 28 0.25 -3.02 -4.04
N TYR A 29 1.24 -2.21 -4.38
CA TYR A 29 1.32 -0.81 -3.97
C TYR A 29 1.15 0.11 -5.17
N PHE A 30 0.52 1.25 -4.92
CA PHE A 30 0.33 2.31 -5.90
C PHE A 30 0.73 3.63 -5.26
N VAL A 31 1.76 4.26 -5.82
CA VAL A 31 2.24 5.58 -5.44
C VAL A 31 1.50 6.60 -6.28
N ILE A 32 0.58 7.32 -5.66
CA ILE A 32 -0.36 8.25 -6.30
C ILE A 32 0.19 9.68 -6.19
N SER A 33 1.22 9.96 -7.01
CA SER A 33 1.81 11.30 -7.15
C SER A 33 1.34 12.01 -8.44
N ASP A 34 2.15 12.92 -8.99
CA ASP A 34 1.94 13.46 -10.34
C ASP A 34 2.24 12.40 -11.41
N THR A 35 3.25 11.57 -11.17
CA THR A 35 3.51 10.34 -11.92
C THR A 35 3.14 9.15 -11.04
N ALA A 36 2.22 8.30 -11.48
CA ALA A 36 1.85 7.12 -10.72
C ALA A 36 2.88 6.00 -10.89
N PHE A 37 3.29 5.36 -9.79
CA PHE A 37 4.18 4.20 -9.81
C PHE A 37 3.50 3.00 -9.13
N SER A 38 3.81 1.79 -9.59
CA SER A 38 3.17 0.57 -9.11
C SER A 38 4.07 -0.65 -9.32
N ASN A 39 3.94 -1.67 -8.46
CA ASN A 39 4.48 -3.02 -8.67
C ASN A 39 3.44 -3.99 -9.28
N SER A 40 2.40 -3.44 -9.90
CA SER A 40 1.30 -4.16 -10.52
C SER A 40 1.08 -3.64 -11.93
N GLU A 41 0.74 -4.54 -12.86
CA GLU A 41 0.28 -4.21 -14.22
C GLU A 41 -1.10 -3.53 -14.26
N MET A 42 -1.65 -3.18 -13.08
CA MET A 42 -2.96 -2.56 -12.99
C MET A 42 -2.83 -1.08 -13.28
N GLU A 43 -3.48 -0.64 -14.35
CA GLU A 43 -3.60 0.77 -14.68
C GLU A 43 -4.90 1.35 -14.11
N PHE A 44 -4.81 2.55 -13.58
CA PHE A 44 -5.97 3.31 -13.12
C PHE A 44 -6.21 4.49 -14.04
N SER A 45 -7.48 4.73 -14.39
CA SER A 45 -7.83 5.96 -15.10
C SER A 45 -7.54 7.18 -14.23
N GLN A 46 -7.17 8.30 -14.85
CA GLN A 46 -6.89 9.55 -14.13
C GLN A 46 -8.07 9.97 -13.24
N ALA A 47 -9.30 9.86 -13.75
CA ALA A 47 -10.50 10.16 -12.98
C ALA A 47 -10.68 9.27 -11.74
N TYR A 48 -10.21 8.03 -11.78
CA TYR A 48 -10.22 7.15 -10.60
C TYR A 48 -9.13 7.54 -9.60
N LEU A 49 -7.92 7.87 -10.07
CA LEU A 49 -6.85 8.38 -9.23
C LEU A 49 -7.25 9.68 -8.50
N ASP A 50 -7.94 10.58 -9.19
CA ASP A 50 -8.43 11.83 -8.61
C ASP A 50 -9.46 11.57 -7.51
N LYS A 51 -10.36 10.60 -7.71
CA LYS A 51 -11.30 10.15 -6.66
C LYS A 51 -10.56 9.56 -5.46
N LEU A 52 -9.51 8.77 -5.67
CA LEU A 52 -8.68 8.25 -4.59
C LEU A 52 -7.96 9.37 -3.83
N LYS A 53 -7.40 10.36 -4.54
CA LYS A 53 -6.77 11.56 -3.94
C LYS A 53 -7.78 12.32 -3.08
N ILE A 54 -8.98 12.61 -3.60
CA ILE A 54 -10.04 13.31 -2.85
C ILE A 54 -10.45 12.51 -1.61
N ARG A 55 -10.63 11.19 -1.74
CA ARG A 55 -11.11 10.33 -0.65
C ARG A 55 -10.07 10.13 0.46
N TYR A 56 -8.79 10.03 0.11
CA TYR A 56 -7.76 9.57 1.05
C TYR A 56 -6.66 10.59 1.37
N LYS A 57 -6.38 11.57 0.50
CA LYS A 57 -5.37 12.62 0.79
C LYS A 57 -5.87 13.64 1.80
N MET A 58 -7.19 13.86 1.91
CA MET A 58 -7.85 14.72 2.93
C MET A 58 -7.22 16.11 3.17
N GLY A 59 -6.49 16.67 2.20
CA GLY A 59 -5.78 17.94 2.36
C GLY A 59 -4.58 17.88 3.32
N SER A 60 -4.10 16.68 3.68
CA SER A 60 -2.92 16.53 4.54
C SER A 60 -1.67 17.08 3.85
N LYS A 61 -0.85 17.77 4.63
CA LYS A 61 0.48 18.27 4.23
C LYS A 61 1.58 17.27 4.55
N LEU A 62 1.21 16.04 4.92
CA LEU A 62 2.11 14.96 5.24
C LEU A 62 1.96 13.86 4.20
N ASP A 63 2.96 12.98 4.14
CA ASP A 63 2.82 11.70 3.47
C ASP A 63 1.64 10.95 4.09
N SER A 64 0.90 10.22 3.28
CA SER A 64 -0.18 9.39 3.80
C SER A 64 -0.28 8.08 3.03
N TRP A 65 -0.69 7.04 3.71
CA TRP A 65 -0.91 5.74 3.09
C TRP A 65 -2.15 5.06 3.62
N VAL A 66 -2.71 4.20 2.77
CA VAL A 66 -3.90 3.40 3.06
C VAL A 66 -3.61 1.95 2.69
N LEU A 67 -3.71 1.07 3.69
CA LEU A 67 -3.75 -0.36 3.44
C LEU A 67 -5.19 -0.75 3.12
N ILE A 68 -5.39 -1.31 1.93
CA ILE A 68 -6.69 -1.79 1.45
C ILE A 68 -6.64 -3.32 1.45
N GLY A 69 -7.63 -3.95 2.06
CA GLY A 69 -7.78 -5.41 2.06
C GLY A 69 -8.27 -5.92 0.70
N LEU A 70 -8.16 -7.23 0.48
CA LEU A 70 -8.70 -7.87 -0.73
C LEU A 70 -10.24 -7.74 -0.85
N ASP A 71 -10.92 -7.44 0.25
CA ASP A 71 -12.34 -7.10 0.31
C ASP A 71 -12.65 -5.67 -0.16
N GLY A 72 -11.64 -4.89 -0.54
CA GLY A 72 -11.77 -3.48 -0.94
C GLY A 72 -11.95 -2.51 0.24
N GLY A 73 -11.98 -3.01 1.48
CA GLY A 73 -12.10 -2.18 2.68
C GLY A 73 -10.75 -1.60 3.10
N ALA A 74 -10.75 -0.33 3.53
CA ALA A 74 -9.58 0.27 4.17
C ALA A 74 -9.34 -0.40 5.54
N LYS A 75 -8.16 -1.00 5.72
CA LYS A 75 -7.74 -1.68 6.95
C LYS A 75 -6.95 -0.76 7.87
N VAL A 76 -6.08 0.05 7.27
CA VAL A 76 -5.31 1.07 7.99
C VAL A 76 -5.25 2.32 7.13
N ARG A 77 -5.25 3.46 7.80
CA ARG A 77 -4.95 4.76 7.22
C ARG A 77 -4.03 5.53 8.15
N LYS A 78 -2.97 6.09 7.60
CA LYS A 78 -2.01 6.90 8.35
C LYS A 78 -1.57 8.14 7.57
N GLU A 79 -1.23 9.19 8.30
CA GLU A 79 -0.66 10.46 7.80
C GLU A 79 0.79 10.57 8.25
N GLU A 80 1.60 9.60 7.84
CA GLU A 80 3.04 9.57 8.05
C GLU A 80 3.71 8.85 6.87
N LYS A 81 5.04 8.80 6.88
CA LYS A 81 5.82 8.01 5.91
C LYS A 81 5.42 6.54 5.94
N ILE A 82 5.71 5.83 4.86
CA ILE A 82 5.51 4.38 4.84
C ILE A 82 6.40 3.70 5.88
N ASP A 83 5.75 2.82 6.64
CA ASP A 83 6.38 1.89 7.56
C ASP A 83 6.06 0.47 7.07
N TRP A 84 7.02 -0.13 6.35
CA TRP A 84 6.86 -1.47 5.79
C TRP A 84 6.72 -2.54 6.87
N GLU A 85 7.46 -2.41 7.97
CA GLU A 85 7.39 -3.37 9.07
C GLU A 85 6.00 -3.37 9.71
N TYR A 86 5.44 -2.18 9.95
CA TYR A 86 4.06 -2.06 10.43
C TYR A 86 3.05 -2.65 9.44
N ILE A 87 3.21 -2.40 8.14
CA ILE A 87 2.33 -2.94 7.10
C ILE A 87 2.38 -4.48 7.11
N PHE A 88 3.57 -5.07 7.13
CA PHE A 88 3.74 -6.52 7.14
C PHE A 88 3.12 -7.14 8.39
N LYS A 89 3.42 -6.61 9.58
CA LYS A 89 2.80 -7.06 10.84
C LYS A 89 1.28 -6.95 10.81
N THR A 90 0.75 -5.88 10.22
CA THR A 90 -0.70 -5.68 10.09
C THR A 90 -1.33 -6.74 9.18
N ILE A 91 -0.70 -7.03 8.04
CA ILE A 91 -1.16 -8.06 7.09
C ILE A 91 -1.06 -9.45 7.73
N ASP A 92 0.05 -9.74 8.40
CA ASP A 92 0.26 -11.01 9.09
C ASP A 92 -0.77 -11.24 10.18
N ALA A 93 -1.23 -10.20 10.87
CA ALA A 93 -2.30 -10.33 11.86
C ALA A 93 -3.69 -10.61 11.23
N MET A 94 -3.87 -10.49 9.91
CA MET A 94 -5.18 -10.68 9.28
C MET A 94 -5.59 -12.17 9.22
N PRO A 95 -6.86 -12.51 9.48
CA PRO A 95 -7.31 -13.90 9.54
C PRO A 95 -7.04 -14.71 8.27
N MET A 96 -7.19 -14.08 7.10
CA MET A 96 -6.92 -14.71 5.80
C MET A 96 -5.43 -15.06 5.67
N ARG A 97 -4.55 -14.11 5.99
CA ARG A 97 -3.10 -14.31 5.97
C ARG A 97 -2.64 -15.38 6.94
N GLN A 98 -3.15 -15.35 8.16
CA GLN A 98 -2.95 -16.41 9.14
C GLN A 98 -3.40 -17.78 8.63
N SER A 99 -4.50 -17.84 7.87
CA SER A 99 -4.94 -19.09 7.24
C SER A 99 -4.02 -19.54 6.10
N GLU A 100 -3.46 -18.63 5.31
CA GLU A 100 -2.49 -18.95 4.26
C GLU A 100 -1.23 -19.56 4.87
N ILE A 101 -0.66 -18.91 5.90
CA ILE A 101 0.52 -19.39 6.62
C ILE A 101 0.28 -20.78 7.21
N ARG A 102 -0.88 -21.00 7.85
CA ARG A 102 -1.24 -22.33 8.40
C ARG A 102 -1.43 -23.41 7.32
N ARG A 103 -1.86 -23.04 6.11
CA ARG A 103 -2.12 -24.00 5.02
C ARG A 103 -0.90 -24.24 4.13
N GLY A 104 0.04 -23.29 4.08
CA GLY A 104 1.28 -23.36 3.30
C GLY A 104 2.48 -23.93 4.08
N GLY A 105 2.28 -24.35 5.33
CA GLY A 105 3.29 -25.05 6.13
C GLY A 105 3.23 -26.56 5.96
N GLY A 106 3.30 -27.06 4.73
CA GLY A 106 3.36 -28.48 4.37
C GLY A 106 4.40 -28.74 3.30
#